data_AF-A0A3D2M5G4-F1
#
_entry.id   AF-A0A3D2M5G4-F1
#
_cell.length_a   1.000
_cell.length_b   1.000
_cell.length_c   1.000
_cell.angle_alpha   90.00
_cell.angle_beta   90.00
_cell.angle_gamma   90.00
#
_symmetry.space_group_name_H-M   'P 1'
#
loop_
_entity.id
_entity.type
_entity.pdbx_description
1 polymer ?
#
loop_
_entity_poly.entity_id
_entity_poly.type
_entity_poly.pdbx_seq_one_letter_code
_entity_poly.pdbx_strand_id
1 'polypeptide(L)'
;MTNTPSQASGVQLLEVSPELAGQRIDNFLRTQLKGVPKTLIYRILRKGEVRVNKGRIKPEYKLQAGDVVRVPPLRLAERDESAPLAQGLLERLEAAIV
;
A
#
# COMPACT_ATOMS: atom_id res chain seq x y z
N MET A 1 -29.74 -23.14 4.87
CA MET A 1 -29.26 -21.83 5.40
C MET A 1 -27.75 -21.83 5.26
N THR A 2 -27.25 -21.12 4.26
CA THR A 2 -25.84 -21.15 3.82
C THR A 2 -24.96 -20.28 4.71
N ASN A 3 -23.98 -20.90 5.36
CA ASN A 3 -22.99 -20.23 6.20
C ASN A 3 -21.94 -19.55 5.32
N THR A 4 -22.03 -18.24 5.11
CA THR A 4 -20.99 -17.44 4.45
C THR A 4 -19.86 -17.21 5.45
N PRO A 5 -18.64 -17.74 5.25
CA PRO A 5 -17.55 -17.49 6.19
C PRO A 5 -17.14 -16.01 6.15
N SER A 6 -17.29 -15.38 7.31
CA SER A 6 -16.83 -14.04 7.64
C SER A 6 -15.37 -13.86 7.21
N GLN A 7 -15.20 -12.95 6.25
CA GLN A 7 -13.95 -12.63 5.56
C GLN A 7 -12.86 -12.22 6.58
N ALA A 8 -11.80 -13.02 6.66
CA ALA A 8 -10.70 -12.84 7.59
C ALA A 8 -10.07 -11.44 7.48
N SER A 9 -10.41 -10.55 8.42
CA SER A 9 -9.68 -9.32 8.73
C SER A 9 -8.37 -9.66 9.47
N GLY A 10 -7.58 -10.55 8.90
CA GLY A 10 -6.33 -11.03 9.46
C GLY A 10 -5.19 -10.06 9.15
N VAL A 11 -4.42 -9.71 10.15
CA VAL A 11 -3.10 -9.11 9.95
C VAL A 11 -2.24 -10.11 9.18
N GLN A 12 -1.55 -9.64 8.14
CA GLN A 12 -0.63 -10.46 7.36
C GLN A 12 0.78 -10.36 7.93
N LEU A 13 1.49 -11.47 7.97
CA LEU A 13 2.90 -11.55 8.33
C LEU A 13 3.65 -12.02 7.09
N LEU A 14 4.52 -11.17 6.57
CA LEU A 14 5.31 -11.43 5.38
C LEU A 14 6.76 -11.62 5.80
N GLU A 15 7.33 -12.77 5.45
CA GLU A 15 8.75 -13.03 5.65
C GLU A 15 9.56 -12.52 4.46
N VAL A 16 10.68 -11.87 4.74
CA VAL A 16 11.57 -11.34 3.70
C VAL A 16 12.55 -12.42 3.26
N SER A 17 12.39 -12.88 2.02
CA SER A 17 13.35 -13.78 1.39
C SER A 17 14.71 -13.10 1.13
N PRO A 18 15.82 -13.87 1.03
CA PRO A 18 17.15 -13.31 0.77
C PRO A 18 17.24 -12.45 -0.50
N GLU A 19 16.44 -12.76 -1.51
CA GLU A 19 16.37 -12.02 -2.78
C GLU A 19 15.79 -10.59 -2.62
N LEU A 20 14.99 -10.38 -1.57
CA LEU A 20 14.38 -9.10 -1.25
C LEU A 20 15.18 -8.35 -0.17
N ALA A 21 16.25 -8.96 0.36
CA ALA A 21 17.13 -8.32 1.32
C ALA A 21 17.86 -7.12 0.68
N GLY A 22 18.12 -6.09 1.47
CA GLY A 22 18.72 -4.84 1.02
C GLY A 22 17.75 -3.86 0.36
N GLN A 23 16.53 -4.28 0.00
CA GLN A 23 15.51 -3.36 -0.49
C GLN A 23 14.94 -2.52 0.65
N ARG A 24 14.52 -1.29 0.31
CA ARG A 24 13.81 -0.43 1.26
C ARG A 24 12.39 -0.97 1.51
N ILE A 25 11.92 -0.85 2.74
CA ILE A 25 10.57 -1.26 3.15
C ILE A 25 9.47 -0.58 2.35
N ASP A 26 9.64 0.70 1.96
CA ASP A 26 8.66 1.43 1.15
C ASP A 26 8.49 0.82 -0.25
N ASN A 27 9.59 0.40 -0.88
CA ASN A 27 9.57 -0.35 -2.12
C ASN A 27 8.94 -1.74 -1.92
N PHE A 28 9.21 -2.40 -0.81
CA PHE A 28 8.65 -3.73 -0.52
C PHE A 28 7.14 -3.66 -0.39
N LEU A 29 6.64 -2.72 0.41
CA LEU A 29 5.22 -2.49 0.58
C LEU A 29 4.55 -2.05 -0.72
N ARG A 30 5.23 -1.32 -1.60
CA ARG A 30 4.67 -0.95 -2.91
C ARG A 30 4.48 -2.18 -3.82
N THR A 31 5.40 -3.12 -3.79
CA THR A 31 5.30 -4.36 -4.57
C THR A 31 4.22 -5.29 -4.00
N GLN A 32 4.16 -5.41 -2.67
CA GLN A 32 3.18 -6.27 -1.99
C GLN A 32 1.76 -5.69 -2.02
N LEU A 33 1.64 -4.36 -1.83
CA LEU A 33 0.37 -3.66 -1.82
C LEU A 33 0.14 -2.98 -3.18
N LYS A 34 -0.18 -3.79 -4.19
CA LYS A 34 -0.49 -3.30 -5.54
C LYS A 34 -1.67 -2.33 -5.49
N GLY A 35 -1.54 -1.17 -6.15
CA GLY A 35 -2.58 -0.15 -6.19
C GLY A 35 -2.61 0.83 -5.01
N VAL A 36 -1.78 0.64 -3.96
CA VAL A 36 -1.69 1.62 -2.86
C VAL A 36 -0.95 2.88 -3.32
N PRO A 37 -1.55 4.08 -3.17
CA PRO A 37 -0.82 5.33 -3.39
C PRO A 37 0.34 5.49 -2.41
N LYS A 38 1.49 6.00 -2.89
CA LYS A 38 2.68 6.24 -2.07
C LYS A 38 2.35 6.95 -0.75
N THR A 39 1.53 8.01 -0.78
CA THR A 39 1.09 8.76 0.42
C THR A 39 0.45 7.88 1.49
N LEU A 40 -0.35 6.88 1.10
CA LEU A 40 -0.97 5.95 2.04
C LEU A 40 0.08 5.02 2.68
N ILE A 41 1.05 4.53 1.91
CA ILE A 41 2.18 3.71 2.41
C ILE A 41 2.96 4.50 3.49
N TYR A 42 3.30 5.76 3.23
CA TYR A 42 3.97 6.59 4.22
C TYR A 42 3.09 6.87 5.44
N ARG A 43 1.78 7.02 5.26
CA ARG A 43 0.84 7.23 6.38
C ARG A 43 0.79 6.02 7.30
N ILE A 44 0.64 4.80 6.76
CA ILE A 44 0.57 3.57 7.59
C ILE A 44 1.91 3.26 8.27
N LEU A 45 3.04 3.53 7.61
CA LEU A 45 4.38 3.42 8.21
C LEU A 45 4.56 4.43 9.35
N ARG A 46 4.23 5.71 9.12
CA ARG A 46 4.32 6.76 10.15
C ARG A 46 3.35 6.54 11.29
N LYS A 47 2.17 5.99 11.06
CA LYS A 47 1.23 5.64 12.13
C LYS A 47 1.66 4.40 12.92
N GLY A 48 2.64 3.64 12.41
CA GLY A 48 3.16 2.43 13.06
C GLY A 48 2.23 1.21 12.93
N GLU A 49 1.35 1.23 11.91
CA GLU A 49 0.49 0.10 11.59
C GLU A 49 1.29 -1.05 10.95
N VAL A 50 2.32 -0.71 10.18
CA VAL A 50 3.32 -1.66 9.67
C VAL A 50 4.46 -1.78 10.67
N ARG A 51 4.82 -3.03 11.02
CA ARG A 51 5.92 -3.33 11.94
C ARG A 51 6.86 -4.36 11.34
N VAL A 52 8.14 -4.24 11.63
CA VAL A 52 9.15 -5.25 11.24
C VAL A 52 9.74 -5.81 12.52
N ASN A 53 9.75 -7.14 12.67
CA ASN A 53 10.22 -7.82 13.88
C ASN A 53 9.60 -7.26 15.17
N LYS A 54 8.30 -6.94 15.13
CA LYS A 54 7.52 -6.28 16.21
C LYS A 54 7.89 -4.82 16.51
N GLY A 55 8.93 -4.27 15.89
CA GLY A 55 9.39 -2.89 16.02
C GLY A 55 8.76 -1.91 15.01
N ARG A 56 8.74 -0.62 15.39
CA ARG A 56 8.41 0.48 14.46
C ARG A 56 9.67 0.88 13.71
N ILE A 57 9.55 0.99 12.39
CA ILE A 57 10.68 1.24 11.48
C ILE A 57 10.43 2.47 10.62
N LYS A 58 11.52 3.11 10.17
CA LYS A 58 11.45 4.25 9.25
C LYS A 58 11.25 3.78 7.81
N PRO A 59 10.64 4.57 6.92
CA PRO A 59 10.49 4.22 5.50
C PRO A 59 11.80 3.94 4.76
N GLU A 60 12.93 4.47 5.25
CA GLU A 60 14.26 4.25 4.69
C GLU A 60 14.90 2.93 5.16
N TYR A 61 14.24 2.18 6.04
CA TYR A 61 14.75 0.92 6.54
C TYR A 61 14.99 -0.07 5.40
N LYS A 62 16.20 -0.62 5.34
CA LYS A 62 16.56 -1.69 4.42
C LYS A 62 16.24 -3.02 5.10
N LEU A 63 15.41 -3.80 4.44
CA LEU A 63 15.02 -5.13 4.89
C LEU A 63 16.22 -6.08 4.90
N GLN A 64 16.21 -7.01 5.83
CA GLN A 64 17.17 -8.10 5.93
C GLN A 64 16.48 -9.44 5.65
N ALA A 65 17.25 -10.42 5.19
CA ALA A 65 16.74 -11.77 5.01
C ALA A 65 16.24 -12.32 6.36
N GLY A 66 15.04 -12.90 6.38
CA GLY A 66 14.40 -13.40 7.60
C GLY A 66 13.64 -12.34 8.41
N ASP A 67 13.59 -11.08 7.95
CA ASP A 67 12.72 -10.09 8.58
C ASP A 67 11.24 -10.48 8.46
N VAL A 68 10.48 -10.26 9.55
CA VAL A 68 9.04 -10.48 9.56
C VAL A 68 8.30 -9.15 9.55
N VAL A 69 7.69 -8.84 8.41
CA VAL A 69 6.90 -7.63 8.18
C VAL A 69 5.43 -7.90 8.48
N ARG A 70 4.92 -7.27 9.54
CA ARG A 70 3.50 -7.25 9.88
C ARG A 70 2.81 -6.14 9.10
N VAL A 71 1.81 -6.51 8.29
CA VAL A 71 1.03 -5.60 7.47
C VAL A 71 -0.45 -5.70 7.87
N PRO A 72 -1.15 -4.58 8.14
CA PRO A 72 -2.58 -4.62 8.41
C PRO A 72 -3.36 -5.04 7.15
N PRO A 73 -4.59 -5.58 7.29
CA PRO A 73 -5.43 -5.86 6.15
C PRO A 73 -5.87 -4.55 5.49
N LEU A 74 -5.14 -4.13 4.44
CA LEU A 74 -5.58 -3.04 3.58
C LEU A 74 -6.53 -3.61 2.53
N ARG A 75 -7.83 -3.40 2.71
CA ARG A 75 -8.79 -3.51 1.61
C ARG A 75 -8.62 -2.27 0.74
N LEU A 76 -7.79 -2.39 -0.29
CA LEU A 76 -7.90 -1.46 -1.40
C LEU A 76 -9.12 -1.94 -2.16
N ALA A 77 -10.12 -1.07 -2.29
CA ALA A 77 -10.99 -1.20 -3.44
C ALA A 77 -10.06 -1.24 -4.65
N GLU A 78 -10.13 -2.32 -5.44
CA GLU A 78 -9.60 -2.31 -6.80
C GLU A 78 -10.02 -0.96 -7.37
N ARG A 79 -9.05 -0.10 -7.67
CA ARG A 79 -9.39 1.19 -8.25
C ARG A 79 -10.06 0.85 -9.57
N ASP A 80 -11.36 1.07 -9.61
CA ASP A 80 -12.05 1.53 -10.80
C ASP A 80 -11.08 2.43 -11.56
N GLU A 81 -10.86 2.05 -12.81
CA GLU A 81 -10.19 2.89 -13.78
C GLU A 81 -10.78 4.32 -13.68
N SER A 82 -9.91 5.29 -13.86
CA SER A 82 -10.30 6.69 -14.09
C SER A 82 -10.83 7.41 -12.86
N ALA A 83 -9.95 8.17 -12.18
CA ALA A 83 -10.41 9.46 -11.69
C ALA A 83 -10.86 10.25 -12.94
N PRO A 84 -12.14 10.66 -13.08
CA PRO A 84 -12.48 11.59 -14.14
C PRO A 84 -11.69 12.86 -13.85
N LEU A 85 -10.72 13.16 -14.72
CA LEU A 85 -10.09 14.47 -14.77
C LEU A 85 -11.22 15.48 -14.76
N ALA A 86 -11.23 16.34 -13.73
CA ALA A 86 -12.32 17.24 -13.42
C ALA A 86 -12.89 17.88 -14.69
N GLN A 87 -14.16 17.59 -14.99
CA GLN A 87 -14.87 18.04 -16.19
C GLN A 87 -14.66 19.53 -16.48
N GLY A 88 -14.54 20.35 -15.43
CA GLY A 88 -14.32 21.80 -15.54
C GLY A 88 -12.94 22.24 -16.05
N LEU A 89 -11.95 21.34 -16.20
CA LEU A 89 -10.66 21.68 -16.83
C LEU A 89 -10.74 21.59 -18.36
N LEU A 90 -11.53 20.65 -18.91
CA LEU A 90 -11.77 20.51 -20.34
C LEU A 90 -12.57 21.70 -20.89
N GLU A 91 -13.64 22.10 -20.21
CA GLU A 91 -14.46 23.27 -20.61
C GLU A 91 -13.63 24.56 -20.70
N ARG A 92 -12.62 24.71 -19.84
CA ARG A 92 -11.74 25.89 -19.85
C ARG A 92 -10.73 25.89 -21.00
N LEU A 93 -10.33 24.72 -21.50
CA LEU A 93 -9.44 24.60 -22.66
C LEU A 93 -10.21 24.84 -23.96
N GLU A 94 -11.44 24.36 -24.07
CA GLU A 94 -12.30 24.61 -25.24
C GLU A 94 -12.68 26.09 -25.37
N ALA A 95 -12.96 26.77 -24.26
CA ALA A 95 -13.28 28.21 -24.27
C ALA A 95 -12.07 29.12 -24.58
N ALA A 96 -10.86 28.58 -24.58
CA ALA A 96 -9.63 29.35 -24.82
C ALA A 96 -9.08 29.23 -26.25
N ILE A 97 -9.71 28.41 -27.10
CA ILE A 97 -9.38 28.33 -28.54
C ILE A 97 -10.31 29.30 -29.28
N VAL A 98 -9.82 30.51 -29.52
CA VAL A 98 -10.32 31.49 -30.50
C VAL A 98 -9.18 31.84 -31.44
#